data_AF-A0A7X6NKS8-F1
#
_entry.id   AF-A0A7X6NKS8-F1
#
_cell.length_a   1.000
_cell.length_b   1.000
_cell.length_c   1.000
_cell.angle_alpha   90.00
_cell.angle_beta   90.00
_cell.angle_gamma   90.00
#
_symmetry.space_group_name_H-M   'P 1'
#
loop_
_entity.id
_entity.type
_entity.pdbx_description
1 polymer ?
#
loop_
_entity_poly.entity_id
_entity_poly.type
_entity_poly.pdbx_seq_one_letter_code
_entity_poly.pdbx_strand_id
1 'polypeptide(L)'
;MIQRIQTLYLLIALGLMTSLFFGIYATYTPFVVLTVAVCALLLLTIFLFKARKIQIRLCIYTSLVLLGQQIWMGVAYYQNKAEDISFTVTTVFPMVSIILVILALRAIGSDEALVQSYHRLRPGKGKK
;
A
#
# COMPACT_ATOMS: atom_id res chain seq x y z
N MET A 1 3.65 8.34 -19.93
CA MET A 1 2.50 7.41 -20.10
C MET A 1 2.05 6.89 -18.73
N ILE A 2 1.36 7.76 -17.99
CA ILE A 2 0.20 7.52 -17.10
C ILE A 2 -0.11 6.01 -16.82
N GLN A 3 0.67 5.27 -16.03
CA GLN A 3 0.51 5.07 -14.58
C GLN A 3 -0.91 5.15 -13.98
N ARG A 4 -1.99 5.01 -14.75
CA ARG A 4 -3.32 5.49 -14.33
C ARG A 4 -4.04 4.68 -13.24
N ILE A 5 -3.94 3.35 -13.25
CA ILE A 5 -4.76 2.50 -12.37
C ILE A 5 -4.04 2.22 -11.04
N GLN A 6 -2.75 1.97 -11.10
CA GLN A 6 -1.97 1.68 -9.90
C GLN A 6 -1.85 2.88 -8.97
N THR A 7 -1.54 4.08 -9.49
CA THR A 7 -1.42 5.28 -8.65
C THR A 7 -2.74 5.64 -8.02
N LEU A 8 -3.87 5.38 -8.69
CA LEU A 8 -5.20 5.53 -8.14
C LEU A 8 -5.40 4.65 -6.91
N TYR A 9 -5.08 3.34 -6.99
CA TYR A 9 -5.20 2.44 -5.84
C TYR A 9 -4.30 2.86 -4.67
N LEU A 10 -3.06 3.25 -4.94
CA LEU A 10 -2.13 3.71 -3.92
C LEU A 10 -2.57 5.05 -3.29
N LEU A 11 -3.16 5.95 -4.08
CA LEU A 11 -3.66 7.23 -3.59
C LEU A 11 -4.93 7.06 -2.74
N ILE A 12 -5.83 6.16 -3.12
CA ILE A 12 -7.00 5.80 -2.29
C ILE A 12 -6.53 5.16 -0.99
N ALA A 13 -5.57 4.23 -1.04
CA ALA A 13 -5.00 3.61 0.16
C ALA A 13 -4.34 4.66 1.07
N LEU A 14 -3.62 5.63 0.49
CA LEU A 14 -3.04 6.74 1.23
C LEU A 14 -4.13 7.59 1.90
N GLY A 15 -5.20 7.94 1.18
CA GLY A 15 -6.35 8.67 1.73
C GLY A 15 -6.98 7.93 2.92
N LEU A 16 -7.24 6.63 2.77
CA LEU A 16 -7.77 5.80 3.85
C LEU A 16 -6.83 5.77 5.06
N MET A 17 -5.53 5.59 4.85
CA MET A 17 -4.53 5.62 5.92
C MET A 17 -4.47 6.98 6.62
N THR A 18 -4.51 8.08 5.86
CA THR A 18 -4.47 9.43 6.44
C THR A 18 -5.72 9.74 7.27
N SER A 19 -6.87 9.17 6.94
CA SER A 19 -8.09 9.35 7.74
C SER A 19 -8.00 8.72 9.13
N LEU A 20 -7.10 7.74 9.33
CA LEU A 20 -6.85 7.15 10.66
C LEU A 20 -6.26 8.15 11.66
N PHE A 21 -5.59 9.21 11.20
CA PHE A 21 -5.07 10.28 12.07
C PHE A 21 -6.18 11.11 12.73
N PHE A 22 -7.41 11.04 12.22
CA PHE A 22 -8.55 11.74 12.80
C PHE A 22 -9.44 10.81 13.65
N GLY A 23 -9.09 9.52 13.78
CA GLY A 23 -9.84 8.52 14.54
C GLY A 23 -9.33 8.30 15.96
N ILE A 24 -10.00 7.43 16.72
CA ILE A 24 -9.65 7.07 18.12
C ILE A 24 -8.21 6.54 18.24
N TYR A 25 -7.68 5.93 17.17
CA TYR A 25 -6.31 5.42 17.12
C TYR A 25 -5.24 6.53 17.07
N ALA A 26 -5.61 7.79 16.84
CA ALA A 26 -4.70 8.94 16.83
C ALA A 26 -4.12 9.28 18.21
N THR A 27 -4.79 8.85 19.28
CA THR A 27 -4.32 9.06 20.66
C THR A 27 -3.20 8.06 21.02
N TYR A 28 -3.12 6.92 20.33
CA TYR A 28 -2.14 5.89 20.63
C TYR A 28 -0.85 6.11 19.84
N THR A 29 0.15 6.72 20.50
CA THR A 29 1.47 7.03 19.93
C THR A 29 2.10 5.93 19.07
N PRO A 30 2.15 4.64 19.47
CA PRO A 30 2.77 3.61 18.63
C PRO A 30 2.00 3.34 17.32
N PHE A 31 0.66 3.44 17.33
CA PHE A 31 -0.15 3.28 16.13
C PHE A 31 0.02 4.46 15.17
N VAL A 32 0.14 5.67 15.70
CA VAL A 32 0.39 6.88 14.90
C VAL A 32 1.72 6.77 14.18
N VAL A 33 2.80 6.39 14.86
CA VAL A 33 4.13 6.23 14.26
C VAL A 33 4.10 5.22 13.11
N LEU A 34 3.44 4.08 13.31
CA LEU A 34 3.30 3.06 12.27
C LEU A 34 2.48 3.56 11.07
N THR A 35 1.38 4.28 11.33
CA THR A 35 0.54 4.87 10.28
C THR A 35 1.30 5.92 9.46
N VAL A 36 2.13 6.76 10.11
CA VAL A 36 3.01 7.71 9.42
C VAL A 36 4.01 6.98 8.54
N ALA A 37 4.63 5.91 9.05
CA ALA A 37 5.58 5.11 8.27
C ALA A 37 4.91 4.50 7.03
N VAL A 38 3.70 3.96 7.16
CA VAL A 38 2.92 3.45 6.02
C VAL A 38 2.59 4.54 5.02
N CYS A 39 2.14 5.72 5.46
CA CYS A 39 1.86 6.85 4.58
C CYS A 39 3.12 7.30 3.82
N ALA A 40 4.26 7.35 4.49
CA ALA A 40 5.55 7.68 3.87
C ALA A 40 5.95 6.63 2.82
N LEU A 41 5.77 5.34 3.11
CA LEU A 41 6.02 4.26 2.14
C LEU A 41 5.12 4.38 0.92
N LEU A 42 3.82 4.62 1.11
CA LEU A 42 2.87 4.82 0.02
C LEU A 42 3.26 6.02 -0.86
N LEU A 43 3.60 7.16 -0.25
CA LEU A 43 4.10 8.32 -0.98
C LEU A 43 5.39 8.00 -1.75
N LEU A 44 6.35 7.35 -1.12
CA LEU A 44 7.61 6.95 -1.77
C LEU A 44 7.32 6.04 -2.96
N THR A 45 6.40 5.07 -2.84
CA THR A 45 6.01 4.21 -3.96
C THR A 45 5.36 4.97 -5.12
N ILE A 46 4.65 6.07 -4.85
CA ILE A 46 4.07 6.93 -5.88
C ILE A 46 5.17 7.71 -6.61
N PHE A 47 6.14 8.28 -5.87
CA PHE A 47 7.26 9.02 -6.46
C PHE A 47 8.27 8.12 -7.20
N LEU A 48 8.38 6.84 -6.82
CA LEU A 48 9.33 5.90 -7.43
C LEU A 48 8.81 5.29 -8.75
N PHE A 49 8.13 6.10 -9.57
CA PHE A 49 7.53 5.69 -10.84
C PHE A 49 8.52 5.20 -11.90
N LYS A 50 9.78 5.63 -11.82
CA LYS A 50 10.80 5.27 -12.81
C LYS A 50 11.33 3.85 -12.63
N ALA A 51 11.22 3.27 -11.43
CA ALA A 51 11.85 2.00 -11.08
C ALA A 51 10.81 0.92 -10.71
N ARG A 52 10.12 0.36 -11.72
CA ARG A 52 9.05 -0.65 -11.57
C ARG A 52 9.42 -1.81 -10.65
N LYS A 53 10.63 -2.38 -10.80
CA LYS A 53 11.12 -3.48 -9.94
C LYS A 53 11.27 -3.11 -8.46
N ILE A 54 11.53 -1.85 -8.15
CA ILE A 54 11.62 -1.38 -6.75
C ILE A 54 10.21 -1.09 -6.23
N GLN A 55 9.35 -0.53 -7.08
CA GLN A 55 7.94 -0.26 -6.75
C GLN A 55 7.18 -1.54 -6.37
N ILE A 56 7.37 -2.64 -7.10
CA ILE A 56 6.81 -3.97 -6.77
C ILE A 56 7.26 -4.42 -5.38
N ARG A 57 8.57 -4.35 -5.10
CA ARG A 57 9.13 -4.77 -3.80
C ARG A 57 8.57 -3.92 -2.66
N LEU A 58 8.52 -2.60 -2.83
CA LEU A 58 7.95 -1.69 -1.85
C LEU A 58 6.45 -1.92 -1.61
N CYS A 59 5.66 -2.24 -2.64
CA CYS A 59 4.25 -2.60 -2.45
C CYS A 59 4.10 -3.88 -1.62
N ILE A 60 4.94 -4.90 -1.85
CA ILE A 60 4.95 -6.11 -1.03
C ILE A 60 5.30 -5.78 0.43
N TYR A 61 6.35 -4.98 0.66
CA TYR A 61 6.70 -4.55 2.02
C TYR A 61 5.58 -3.75 2.69
N THR A 62 4.95 -2.82 1.96
CA THR A 62 3.82 -2.02 2.47
C THR A 62 2.63 -2.90 2.85
N SER A 63 2.32 -3.92 2.03
CA SER A 63 1.27 -4.89 2.35
C SER A 63 1.58 -5.71 3.61
N LEU A 64 2.84 -6.11 3.82
CA LEU A 64 3.26 -6.83 5.01
C LEU A 64 3.17 -5.97 6.27
N VAL A 65 3.58 -4.70 6.19
CA VAL A 65 3.47 -3.74 7.30
C VAL A 65 2.01 -3.49 7.66
N LEU A 66 1.13 -3.32 6.67
CA LEU A 66 -0.31 -3.16 6.89
C LEU A 66 -0.94 -4.41 7.54
N LEU A 67 -0.52 -5.61 7.13
CA LEU A 67 -0.95 -6.85 7.78
C LEU A 67 -0.50 -6.91 9.24
N GLY A 68 0.76 -6.53 9.52
CA GLY A 68 1.27 -6.42 10.88
C GLY A 68 0.47 -5.43 11.73
N GLN A 69 0.15 -4.26 11.18
CA GLN A 69 -0.71 -3.28 11.84
C GLN A 69 -2.11 -3.84 12.16
N GLN A 70 -2.72 -4.56 11.22
CA GLN A 70 -4.04 -5.16 11.42
C GLN A 70 -4.04 -6.22 12.52
N ILE A 71 -3.01 -7.08 12.55
CA ILE A 71 -2.84 -8.10 13.60
C ILE A 71 -2.63 -7.43 14.96
N TRP A 72 -1.75 -6.43 15.03
CA TRP A 72 -1.50 -5.69 16.27
C TRP A 72 -2.79 -5.08 16.80
N MET A 73 -3.59 -4.43 15.94
CA MET A 73 -4.85 -3.82 16.33
C MET A 73 -5.85 -4.86 16.87
N GLY A 74 -5.90 -6.05 16.28
CA GLY A 74 -6.70 -7.17 16.79
C GLY A 74 -6.23 -7.71 18.15
N VAL A 75 -4.91 -7.83 18.34
CA VAL A 75 -4.32 -8.26 19.62
C VAL A 75 -4.56 -7.21 20.71
N ALA A 76 -4.36 -5.93 20.39
CA ALA A 76 -4.62 -4.82 21.31
C ALA A 76 -6.10 -4.77 21.72
N TYR A 77 -7.03 -5.04 20.80
CA TYR A 77 -8.45 -5.16 21.12
C TYR A 77 -8.74 -6.33 22.07
N TYR A 78 -8.14 -7.50 21.84
CA TYR A 78 -8.35 -8.67 22.71
C TYR A 78 -7.78 -8.46 24.13
N GLN A 79 -6.63 -7.82 24.26
CA GLN A 79 -6.00 -7.54 25.56
C GLN A 79 -6.73 -6.45 26.34
N ASN A 80 -7.25 -5.42 25.67
CA ASN A 80 -7.91 -4.27 26.31
C ASN A 80 -9.45 -4.38 26.28
N LYS A 81 -10.00 -5.60 26.25
CA LYS A 81 -11.46 -5.84 26.30
C LYS A 81 -12.17 -5.19 27.50
N ALA A 82 -11.43 -4.76 28.51
CA ALA A 82 -11.95 -4.13 29.72
C ALA A 82 -12.21 -2.62 29.61
N GLU A 83 -11.71 -1.93 28.57
CA GLU A 83 -11.76 -0.45 28.47
C GLU A 83 -12.72 0.11 27.39
N ASP A 84 -13.75 -0.63 26.98
CA ASP A 84 -14.76 -0.12 26.01
C ASP A 84 -14.16 0.46 24.71
N ILE A 85 -13.08 -0.14 24.19
CA ILE A 85 -12.56 0.21 22.87
C ILE A 85 -13.63 -0.14 21.82
N SER A 86 -14.45 0.86 21.50
CA SER A 86 -15.56 0.72 20.56
C SER A 86 -15.02 0.42 19.17
N PHE A 87 -15.51 -0.67 18.57
CA PHE A 87 -15.13 -1.10 17.23
C PHE A 87 -15.59 -0.06 16.21
N THR A 88 -14.68 0.85 15.86
CA THR A 88 -14.99 1.97 14.98
C THR A 88 -14.75 1.57 13.54
N VAL A 89 -15.49 2.17 12.60
CA VAL A 89 -15.37 1.87 11.15
C VAL A 89 -13.92 2.02 10.64
N THR A 90 -13.13 2.88 11.28
CA THR A 90 -11.70 3.08 10.99
C THR A 90 -10.85 1.82 11.15
N THR A 91 -11.25 0.85 11.98
CA THR A 91 -10.54 -0.43 12.18
C THR A 91 -10.52 -1.31 10.91
N VAL A 92 -11.40 -1.04 9.95
CA VAL A 92 -11.49 -1.78 8.68
C VAL A 92 -10.59 -1.16 7.61
N PHE A 93 -10.13 0.08 7.78
CA PHE A 93 -9.35 0.80 6.75
C PHE A 93 -7.99 0.17 6.42
N PRO A 94 -7.22 -0.40 7.36
CA PRO A 94 -6.00 -1.12 7.00
C PRO A 94 -6.28 -2.40 6.22
N MET A 95 -7.38 -3.10 6.54
CA MET A 95 -7.83 -4.27 5.77
C MET A 95 -8.17 -3.90 4.31
N VAL A 96 -8.92 -2.81 4.09
CA VAL A 96 -9.23 -2.32 2.73
C VAL A 96 -7.97 -1.87 2.01
N SER A 97 -7.06 -1.21 2.71
CA SER A 97 -5.80 -0.73 2.11
C SER A 97 -4.90 -1.87 1.66
N ILE A 98 -4.88 -3.02 2.36
CA ILE A 98 -4.17 -4.22 1.91
C ILE A 98 -4.69 -4.68 0.55
N ILE A 99 -6.01 -4.74 0.37
CA ILE A 99 -6.63 -5.15 -0.89
C ILE A 99 -6.20 -4.19 -2.01
N LEU A 100 -6.24 -2.87 -1.75
CA LEU A 100 -5.82 -1.85 -2.72
C LEU A 100 -4.33 -1.98 -3.08
N VAL A 101 -3.46 -2.23 -2.11
CA VAL A 101 -2.02 -2.42 -2.35
C VAL A 101 -1.76 -3.70 -3.15
N ILE A 102 -2.50 -4.79 -2.92
CA ILE A 102 -2.39 -6.03 -3.72
C ILE A 102 -2.87 -5.79 -5.15
N LEU A 103 -3.97 -5.06 -5.35
CA LEU A 103 -4.44 -4.69 -6.69
C LEU A 103 -3.42 -3.80 -7.42
N ALA A 104 -2.83 -2.83 -6.72
CA ALA A 104 -1.75 -2.01 -7.24
C ALA A 104 -0.54 -2.87 -7.66
N LEU A 105 -0.15 -3.85 -6.84
CA LEU A 105 0.93 -4.78 -7.15
C LEU A 105 0.68 -5.55 -8.45
N ARG A 106 -0.53 -6.08 -8.62
CA ARG A 106 -0.92 -6.82 -9.84
C ARG A 106 -0.91 -5.92 -11.08
N ALA A 107 -1.37 -4.69 -10.94
CA ALA A 107 -1.33 -3.70 -12.03
C ALA A 107 0.12 -3.38 -12.46
N ILE A 108 1.04 -3.16 -11.51
CA ILE A 108 2.47 -2.91 -11.83
C ILE A 108 3.09 -4.12 -12.56
N GLY A 109 2.84 -5.32 -12.05
CA GLY A 109 3.40 -6.55 -12.61
C GLY A 109 2.94 -6.80 -14.04
N SER A 110 1.67 -6.53 -14.34
CA SER A 110 1.13 -6.61 -15.70
C SER A 110 1.77 -5.58 -16.63
N ASP A 111 1.92 -4.33 -16.17
CA ASP A 111 2.58 -3.27 -16.94
C ASP A 111 4.05 -3.60 -17.22
N GLU A 112 4.78 -4.19 -16.26
CA GLU A 112 6.16 -4.61 -16.48
C GLU A 112 6.25 -5.77 -17.49
N ALA A 113 5.34 -6.75 -17.42
CA ALA A 113 5.28 -7.86 -18.36
C ALA A 113 4.99 -7.39 -19.82
N LEU A 114 4.08 -6.43 -19.98
CA LEU A 114 3.78 -5.81 -21.29
C LEU A 114 4.99 -5.05 -21.87
N VAL A 115 5.71 -4.32 -21.03
CA VAL A 115 6.92 -3.61 -21.48
C VAL A 115 8.02 -4.61 -21.89
N GLN A 116 8.17 -5.71 -21.14
CA GLN A 116 9.11 -6.76 -21.48
C GLN A 116 8.73 -7.50 -22.78
N SER A 117 7.45 -7.74 -23.03
CA SER A 117 7.00 -8.39 -24.29
C SER A 117 7.25 -7.51 -25.50
N TYR A 118 7.03 -6.19 -25.39
CA TYR A 118 7.34 -5.23 -26.46
C TYR A 118 8.83 -5.22 -26.80
N HIS A 119 9.71 -5.29 -25.80
CA HIS A 119 11.16 -5.40 -26.02
C HIS A 119 11.58 -6.67 -26.74
N ARG A 120 10.85 -7.79 -26.58
CA ARG A 120 11.12 -9.05 -27.28
C ARG A 120 10.69 -9.02 -28.75
N LEU A 121 9.64 -8.26 -29.08
CA LEU A 121 9.10 -8.17 -30.44
C LEU A 121 9.79 -7.13 -31.32
N ARG A 122 10.63 -6.26 -30.75
CA ARG A 122 11.44 -5.33 -31.55
C ARG A 122 12.47 -6.15 -32.33
N PRO A 123 12.30 -6.35 -33.65
CA PRO A 123 13.29 -7.05 -34.44
C PRO A 123 14.57 -6.25 -34.31
N GLY A 124 15.68 -6.93 -34.02
CA GLY A 124 16.99 -6.31 -34.16
C GLY A 124 17.03 -5.65 -35.54
N LYS A 125 17.21 -4.33 -35.58
CA LYS A 125 17.59 -3.65 -36.82
C LYS A 125 18.72 -4.50 -37.40
N GLY A 126 18.45 -5.12 -38.54
CA GLY A 126 19.46 -5.87 -39.27
C GLY A 126 20.70 -4.99 -39.35
N LYS A 127 21.80 -5.51 -38.80
CA LYS A 127 23.12 -5.00 -39.11
C LYS A 127 23.28 -5.20 -40.63
N LYS A 128 23.12 -4.12 -41.40
CA LYS A 128 23.84 -3.98 -42.65
C LYS A 128 25.26 -3.59 -42.30
#